data_AF-A0A4S2DGL5-F1
#
_entry.id   AF-A0A4S2DGL5-F1
#
_cell.length_a   1.000
_cell.length_b   1.000
_cell.length_c   1.000
_cell.angle_alpha   90.00
_cell.angle_beta   90.00
_cell.angle_gamma   90.00
#
_symmetry.space_group_name_H-M   'P 1'
#
loop_
_entity.id
_entity.type
_entity.pdbx_description
1 polymer ?
#
loop_
_entity_poly.entity_id
_entity_poly.type
_entity_poly.pdbx_seq_one_letter_code
_entity_poly.pdbx_strand_id
1 'polypeptide(L)'
;MNLNRFSILTIIFGILCIVSMIFYFFNKLDSNYIVLMLGLTQLFSGLSHIKTSKSLDGKEGYNGNKIIGVVISIMGLFLVIASCIKILEK
;
A
#
# COMPACT_ATOMS: atom_id res chain seq x y z
N MET A 1 11.98 -18.02 -0.09
CA MET A 1 11.94 -16.60 0.31
C MET A 1 10.98 -16.48 1.49
N ASN A 2 11.44 -16.12 2.69
CA ASN A 2 10.53 -15.86 3.80
C ASN A 2 9.82 -14.53 3.52
N LEU A 3 8.57 -14.59 3.08
CA LEU A 3 7.74 -13.41 2.84
C LEU A 3 7.49 -12.71 4.18
N ASN A 4 7.83 -11.43 4.23
CA ASN A 4 7.54 -10.59 5.37
C ASN A 4 6.01 -10.37 5.47
N ARG A 5 5.48 -10.27 6.70
CA ARG A 5 4.05 -10.04 6.96
C ARG A 5 3.51 -8.83 6.18
N PHE A 6 4.30 -7.77 6.04
CA PHE A 6 3.94 -6.60 5.24
C PHE A 6 3.82 -6.91 3.74
N SER A 7 4.67 -7.78 3.19
CA SER A 7 4.56 -8.23 1.80
C SER A 7 3.28 -9.03 1.57
N ILE A 8 2.91 -9.88 2.53
CA ILE A 8 1.64 -10.64 2.49
C ILE A 8 0.45 -9.67 2.50
N LEU A 9 0.44 -8.68 3.40
CA LEU A 9 -0.61 -7.66 3.44
C LEU A 9 -0.69 -6.86 2.13
N THR A 10 0.46 -6.50 1.56
CA THR A 10 0.52 -5.80 0.27
C THR A 10 -0.16 -6.61 -0.84
N ILE A 11 0.08 -7.92 -0.89
CA ILE A 11 -0.55 -8.81 -1.87
C ILE A 11 -2.06 -8.88 -1.65
N ILE A 12 -2.50 -9.06 -0.40
CA ILE A 12 -3.93 -9.15 -0.06
C ILE A 12 -4.65 -7.85 -0.46
N PHE A 13 -4.13 -6.69 -0.06
CA PHE A 13 -4.74 -5.40 -0.41
C PHE A 13 -4.62 -5.08 -1.90
N GLY A 14 -3.57 -5.56 -2.58
CA GLY A 14 -3.44 -5.45 -4.03
C GLY A 14 -4.51 -6.24 -4.77
N ILE A 15 -4.79 -7.48 -4.34
CA ILE A 15 -5.88 -8.29 -4.88
C ILE A 15 -7.23 -7.62 -4.61
N LEU A 16 -7.46 -7.15 -3.38
CA LEU A 16 -8.68 -6.42 -3.03
C LEU A 16 -8.86 -5.16 -3.89
N CYS A 17 -7.78 -4.43 -4.18
CA CYS A 17 -7.81 -3.26 -5.06
C CYS A 17 -8.28 -3.62 -6.48
N ILE A 18 -7.74 -4.71 -7.06
CA ILE A 18 -8.18 -5.20 -8.38
C ILE A 18 -9.66 -5.59 -8.35
N VAL A 19 -10.09 -6.33 -7.32
CA VAL A 19 -11.49 -6.71 -7.14
C VAL A 19 -12.38 -5.46 -7.01
N SER A 20 -11.96 -4.46 -6.23
CA SER A 20 -12.67 -3.19 -6.09
C SER A 20 -12.79 -2.44 -7.43
N MET A 21 -11.77 -2.47 -8.28
CA MET A 21 -11.86 -1.88 -9.64
C MET A 21 -12.92 -2.57 -10.49
N ILE A 22 -13.01 -3.90 -10.43
CA ILE A 22 -14.06 -4.65 -11.15
C ILE A 22 -15.45 -4.23 -10.65
N PHE A 23 -15.65 -4.15 -9.34
CA PHE A 23 -16.93 -3.72 -8.76
C PHE A 23 -17.29 -2.26 -9.08
N TYR A 24 -16.30 -1.38 -9.16
CA TYR A 24 -16.49 0.00 -9.62
C TYR A 24 -16.96 0.07 -11.07
N PHE A 25 -16.41 -0.78 -11.95
CA PHE A 25 -16.84 -0.84 -13.35
C PHE A 25 -18.31 -1.26 -13.50
N PHE A 26 -18.81 -2.11 -12.60
CA PHE A 26 -20.23 -2.45 -12.50
C PHE A 26 -21.08 -1.41 -11.74
N ASN A 27 -20.51 -0.24 -11.42
CA ASN A 27 -21.14 0.85 -10.68
C ASN A 27 -21.69 0.44 -9.30
N LYS A 28 -21.12 -0.62 -8.70
CA LYS A 28 -21.55 -1.18 -7.41
C LYS A 28 -20.76 -0.66 -6.22
N LEU A 29 -19.68 0.07 -6.47
CA LEU A 29 -18.71 0.45 -5.45
C LEU A 29 -18.15 1.84 -5.76
N ASP A 30 -17.99 2.67 -4.74
CA ASP A 30 -17.50 4.05 -4.90
C ASP A 30 -15.98 4.08 -5.10
N SER A 31 -15.51 4.99 -5.97
CA SER A 31 -14.08 5.19 -6.24
C SER A 31 -13.22 5.41 -4.99
N ASN A 32 -13.78 5.99 -3.92
CA ASN A 32 -13.09 6.21 -2.65
C ASN A 32 -12.64 4.90 -1.99
N TYR A 33 -13.38 3.80 -2.15
CA TYR A 33 -12.97 2.48 -1.66
C TYR A 33 -11.79 1.92 -2.46
N ILE A 34 -11.71 2.19 -3.77
CA ILE A 34 -10.53 1.81 -4.57
C ILE A 34 -9.31 2.59 -4.08
N VAL A 35 -9.46 3.90 -3.86
CA VAL A 35 -8.39 4.77 -3.36
C VAL A 35 -7.92 4.31 -1.98
N LEU A 36 -8.85 3.86 -1.11
CA LEU A 36 -8.52 3.29 0.19
C LEU A 36 -7.68 2.00 0.05
N MET A 37 -8.11 1.05 -0.79
CA MET A 37 -7.38 -0.20 -1.03
C MET A 37 -6.00 0.05 -1.65
N LEU A 38 -5.91 1.01 -2.56
CA LEU A 38 -4.65 1.45 -3.16
C LEU A 38 -3.74 2.09 -2.12
N GLY A 39 -4.26 2.96 -1.25
CA GLY A 39 -3.53 3.57 -0.15
C GLY A 39 -2.95 2.54 0.82
N LEU A 40 -3.76 1.55 1.22
CA LEU A 40 -3.31 0.44 2.07
C LEU A 40 -2.23 -0.40 1.37
N THR A 41 -2.41 -0.70 0.08
CA THR A 41 -1.41 -1.42 -0.71
C THR A 41 -0.07 -0.68 -0.73
N GLN A 42 -0.08 0.63 -0.99
CA GLN A 42 1.13 1.45 -0.97
C GLN A 42 1.75 1.50 0.44
N LEU A 43 0.94 1.70 1.48
CA LEU A 43 1.42 1.74 2.86
C LEU A 43 2.20 0.48 3.24
N PHE A 44 1.61 -0.69 3.00
CA PHE A 44 2.24 -1.98 3.33
C PHE A 44 3.41 -2.33 2.39
N SER A 45 3.36 -1.91 1.12
CA SER A 45 4.48 -2.06 0.19
C SER A 45 5.69 -1.28 0.68
N GLY A 46 5.50 -0.01 1.06
CA GLY A 46 6.57 0.83 1.60
C GLY A 46 7.16 0.26 2.89
N LEU A 47 6.33 -0.24 3.81
CA LEU A 47 6.79 -0.90 5.03
C LEU A 47 7.56 -2.20 4.74
N SER A 48 7.14 -2.94 3.70
CA SER A 48 7.86 -4.12 3.21
C SER A 48 9.25 -3.74 2.68
N HIS A 49 9.37 -2.65 1.91
CA HIS A 49 10.64 -2.14 1.41
C HIS A 49 11.57 -1.70 2.56
N ILE A 50 11.07 -0.95 3.55
CA ILE A 50 11.86 -0.51 4.72
C ILE A 50 12.36 -1.70 5.55
N LYS A 51 11.51 -2.71 5.78
CA LYS A 51 11.90 -3.89 6.55
C LYS A 51 12.91 -4.76 5.79
N THR A 52 12.72 -4.89 4.48
CA THR A 52 13.66 -5.62 3.61
C THR A 52 15.00 -4.89 3.53
N SER A 53 15.00 -3.56 3.44
CA SER A 53 16.25 -2.78 3.47
C SER A 53 16.97 -3.01 4.80
N LYS A 54 16.30 -2.94 5.95
CA LYS A 54 16.90 -3.22 7.28
C LYS A 54 17.56 -4.59 7.37
N SER A 55 17.07 -5.60 6.66
CA SER A 55 17.71 -6.93 6.62
C SER A 55 18.97 -7.02 5.75
N LEU A 56 19.24 -6.00 4.93
CA LEU A 56 20.33 -5.92 3.96
C LEU A 56 21.39 -4.87 4.34
N ASP A 57 21.46 -4.45 5.61
CA ASP A 57 22.26 -3.34 6.18
C ASP A 57 23.79 -3.39 5.91
N GLY A 58 24.29 -4.36 5.13
CA GLY A 58 25.70 -4.50 4.74
C GLY A 58 25.99 -4.47 3.23
N LYS A 59 25.01 -4.15 2.36
CA LYS A 59 25.20 -4.13 0.89
C LYS A 59 24.89 -2.77 0.28
N GLU A 60 25.78 -2.29 -0.60
CA GLU A 60 25.59 -1.10 -1.42
C GLU A 60 24.29 -1.23 -2.25
N GLY A 61 23.34 -0.32 -2.05
CA GLY A 61 21.94 -0.42 -2.51
C GLY A 61 20.90 -0.30 -1.39
N TYR A 62 21.33 -0.40 -0.13
CA TYR A 62 20.50 -0.26 1.08
C TYR A 62 19.73 1.07 1.19
N ASN A 63 20.42 2.20 1.00
CA ASN A 63 19.82 3.52 1.25
C ASN A 63 18.71 3.87 0.26
N GLY A 64 18.85 3.49 -1.01
CA GLY A 64 17.83 3.76 -2.03
C GLY A 64 16.52 3.03 -1.72
N ASN A 65 16.59 1.74 -1.38
CA ASN A 65 15.41 0.94 -1.11
C ASN A 65 14.68 1.40 0.18
N LYS A 66 15.43 1.91 1.16
CA LYS A 66 14.88 2.51 2.38
C LYS A 66 14.14 3.81 2.11
N ILE A 67 14.72 4.73 1.33
CA ILE A 67 14.10 6.01 0.98
C ILE A 67 12.81 5.80 0.18
N ILE A 68 12.85 4.93 -0.84
CA ILE A 68 11.68 4.56 -1.64
C ILE A 68 10.57 4.01 -0.74
N GLY A 69 10.91 3.10 0.19
CA GLY A 69 9.95 2.55 1.13
C GLY A 69 9.29 3.62 2.01
N VAL A 70 10.04 4.59 2.51
CA VAL A 70 9.51 5.70 3.31
C VAL A 70 8.56 6.58 2.49
N VAL A 71 8.96 6.99 1.28
CA VAL A 71 8.14 7.83 0.41
C VAL A 71 6.81 7.14 0.06
N ILE A 72 6.88 5.86 -0.32
CA ILE A 72 5.70 5.05 -0.64
C ILE A 72 4.79 4.91 0.59
N SER A 73 5.34 4.69 1.78
CA SER A 73 4.55 4.59 3.01
C SER A 73 3.84 5.89 3.36
N ILE A 74 4.50 7.04 3.23
CA ILE A 74 3.89 8.36 3.48
C ILE A 74 2.77 8.61 2.48
N MET A 75 2.99 8.36 1.19
CA MET A 75 1.97 8.50 0.14
C MET A 75 0.77 7.59 0.42
N GLY A 76 1.00 6.33 0.80
CA GLY A 76 -0.06 5.40 1.18
C GLY A 76 -0.89 5.91 2.37
N LEU A 77 -0.24 6.44 3.40
CA LEU A 77 -0.92 7.02 4.57
C LEU A 77 -1.83 8.20 4.18
N PHE A 78 -1.35 9.11 3.35
CA PHE A 78 -2.15 10.24 2.87
C PHE A 78 -3.40 9.77 2.11
N LEU A 79 -3.25 8.77 1.23
CA LEU A 79 -4.38 8.22 0.48
C LEU A 79 -5.41 7.53 1.39
N VAL A 80 -4.95 6.80 2.40
CA VAL A 80 -5.83 6.18 3.40
C VAL A 80 -6.61 7.24 4.16
N ILE A 81 -5.94 8.28 4.67
CA ILE A 81 -6.62 9.35 5.43
C ILE A 81 -7.64 10.07 4.55
N ALA A 82 -7.24 10.48 3.34
CA ALA A 82 -8.11 11.22 2.43
C ALA A 82 -9.33 10.40 2.01
N SER A 83 -9.15 9.11 1.72
CA SER A 83 -10.27 8.22 1.37
C SER A 83 -11.18 7.94 2.56
N CYS A 84 -10.64 7.74 3.76
CA CYS A 84 -11.45 7.59 4.98
C CYS A 84 -12.33 8.82 5.21
N ILE A 85 -11.80 10.04 5.11
CA ILE A 85 -12.59 11.28 5.27
C ILE A 85 -13.76 11.28 4.28
N LYS A 86 -13.48 11.03 2.99
CA LYS A 86 -14.52 11.00 1.96
C LYS A 86 -15.56 9.89 2.13
N ILE A 87 -15.17 8.74 2.71
CA ILE A 87 -16.12 7.65 3.00
C ILE A 87 -16.99 8.02 4.21
N LEU A 88 -16.45 8.69 5.22
CA LEU A 88 -17.22 9.11 6.41
C LEU A 88 -18.15 10.30 6.13
N GLU A 89 -17.78 11.19 5.22
CA GLU A 89 -18.61 12.34 4.82
C GLU A 89 -19.79 11.95 3.90
N LYS A 90 -19.83 10.70 3.43
CA LYS A 90 -20.81 10.19 2.48
C LYS A 90 -21.91 9.38 3.16
#